data_AF-A0A3B0MT76-F1
#
_entry.id   AF-A0A3B0MT76-F1
#
_cell.length_a   1.000
_cell.length_b   1.000
_cell.length_c   1.000
_cell.angle_alpha   90.00
_cell.angle_beta   90.00
_cell.angle_gamma   90.00
#
_symmetry.space_group_name_H-M   'P 1'
#
loop_
_entity.id
_entity.type
_entity.pdbx_description
1 polymer ?
#
loop_
_entity_poly.entity_id
_entity_poly.type
_entity_poly.pdbx_seq_one_letter_code
_entity_poly.pdbx_strand_id
1 'polypeptide(L)'
;MLNEEIDIEAYKIKIIKRCKLINLLKIDEFELVCRICATLDEKNIELIERIVHCKGYKFCQNIFNLTLELLQYGDQYRKDGIKRTPGGVFINILKKNLNKTEIKFIWNEQVRISLNLTIFRTLNRNNTREIN
;
A
#
# COMPACT_ATOMS: atom_id res chain seq x y z
N MET A 1 22.45 -4.69 8.13
CA MET A 1 22.02 -6.11 8.07
C MET A 1 20.88 -6.20 7.07
N LEU A 2 21.15 -6.70 5.87
CA LEU A 2 20.15 -6.87 4.78
C LEU A 2 20.26 -8.29 4.19
N ASN A 3 20.51 -9.29 5.05
CA ASN A 3 20.76 -10.69 4.63
C ASN A 3 19.88 -11.69 5.40
N GLU A 4 18.66 -11.31 5.77
CA GLU A 4 17.63 -12.33 6.00
C GLU A 4 16.94 -12.54 4.64
N GLU A 5 17.02 -13.76 4.13
CA GLU A 5 16.31 -14.19 2.94
C GLU A 5 14.82 -13.97 3.21
N ILE A 6 14.26 -12.87 2.71
CA ILE A 6 12.86 -12.53 2.92
C ILE A 6 12.03 -13.65 2.28
N ASP A 7 11.31 -14.42 3.10
CA ASP A 7 10.33 -15.38 2.61
C ASP A 7 9.13 -14.61 2.02
N ILE A 8 9.28 -14.28 0.74
CA ILE A 8 8.28 -13.56 -0.06
C ILE A 8 6.97 -14.36 -0.10
N GLU A 9 7.02 -15.69 -0.04
CA GLU A 9 5.84 -16.54 -0.16
C GLU A 9 4.99 -16.50 1.13
N ALA A 10 5.61 -16.59 2.30
CA ALA A 10 4.93 -16.34 3.57
C ALA A 10 4.33 -14.92 3.64
N TYR A 11 5.05 -13.93 3.10
CA TYR A 11 4.55 -12.55 3.02
C TYR A 11 3.36 -12.39 2.07
N LYS A 12 3.35 -13.06 0.92
CA LYS A 12 2.20 -13.07 0.00
C LYS A 12 0.94 -13.56 0.71
N ILE A 13 1.00 -14.67 1.44
CA ILE A 13 -0.16 -15.20 2.19
C ILE A 13 -0.66 -14.18 3.21
N LYS A 14 0.25 -13.56 3.97
CA LYS A 14 -0.08 -12.52 4.95
C LYS A 14 -0.74 -11.30 4.29
N ILE A 15 -0.25 -10.90 3.12
CA ILE A 15 -0.75 -9.75 2.38
C ILE A 15 -2.11 -10.04 1.76
N ILE A 16 -2.32 -11.20 1.14
CA ILE A 16 -3.62 -11.62 0.59
C ILE A 16 -4.72 -11.52 1.65
N LYS A 17 -4.43 -11.94 2.89
CA LYS A 17 -5.40 -11.87 4.02
C LYS A 17 -5.73 -10.44 4.47
N ARG A 18 -4.90 -9.45 4.14
CA ARG A 18 -5.05 -8.05 4.59
C ARG A 18 -5.43 -7.09 3.47
N CYS A 19 -5.14 -7.44 2.22
CA CYS A 19 -5.54 -6.71 1.04
C CYS A 19 -7.06 -6.66 0.90
N LYS A 20 -7.58 -5.47 0.63
CA LYS A 20 -9.01 -5.21 0.40
C LYS A 20 -9.34 -4.95 -1.07
N LEU A 21 -8.32 -4.69 -1.87
CA LEU A 21 -8.39 -4.31 -3.28
C LEU A 21 -7.63 -5.28 -4.19
N ILE A 22 -7.29 -6.48 -3.70
CA ILE A 22 -6.48 -7.45 -4.46
C ILE A 22 -7.05 -7.74 -5.86
N ASN A 23 -8.37 -7.80 -5.99
CA ASN A 23 -9.05 -8.05 -7.27
C ASN A 23 -8.98 -6.87 -8.25
N LEU A 24 -8.56 -5.69 -7.79
CA LEU A 24 -8.36 -4.50 -8.62
C LEU A 24 -6.89 -4.29 -8.99
N LEU A 25 -5.97 -5.03 -8.36
CA LEU A 25 -4.55 -4.97 -8.67
C LEU A 25 -4.23 -5.90 -9.84
N LYS A 26 -3.35 -5.44 -10.72
CA LYS A 26 -2.65 -6.33 -11.65
C LYS A 26 -1.64 -7.21 -10.89
N ILE A 27 -1.19 -8.29 -11.51
CA ILE A 27 -0.25 -9.24 -10.90
C ILE A 27 1.05 -8.53 -10.49
N ASP A 28 1.62 -7.71 -11.38
CA ASP A 28 2.83 -6.92 -11.12
C ASP A 28 2.65 -5.89 -10.00
N GLU A 29 1.48 -5.27 -9.92
CA GLU A 29 1.11 -4.36 -8.84
C GLU A 29 1.02 -5.09 -7.48
N PHE A 30 0.40 -6.26 -7.46
CA PHE A 30 0.33 -7.10 -6.26
C PHE A 30 1.72 -7.58 -5.80
N GLU A 31 2.57 -8.02 -6.72
CA GLU A 31 3.95 -8.38 -6.44
C GLU A 31 4.75 -7.20 -5.86
N LEU A 32 4.52 -6.00 -6.39
CA LEU A 32 5.14 -4.78 -5.88
C LEU A 32 4.67 -4.45 -4.46
N VAL A 33 3.38 -4.58 -4.14
CA VAL A 33 2.87 -4.43 -2.77
C VAL A 33 3.60 -5.41 -1.83
N CYS A 34 3.77 -6.66 -2.26
CA CYS A 34 4.48 -7.67 -1.48
C CYS A 34 5.92 -7.27 -1.20
N ARG A 35 6.65 -6.86 -2.24
CA ARG A 35 8.04 -6.43 -2.13
C ARG A 35 8.20 -5.21 -1.24
N ILE A 36 7.36 -4.19 -1.38
CA ILE A 36 7.40 -2.98 -0.54
C ILE A 36 7.19 -3.34 0.94
N CYS A 37 6.11 -4.08 1.23
CA CYS A 37 5.77 -4.43 2.61
C CYS A 37 6.82 -5.31 3.29
N ALA A 38 7.38 -6.27 2.56
CA ALA A 38 8.40 -7.16 3.11
C ALA A 38 9.75 -6.44 3.28
N THR A 39 10.20 -5.67 2.28
CA THR A 39 11.52 -5.02 2.30
C THR A 39 11.58 -3.85 3.29
N LEU A 40 10.48 -3.12 3.47
CA LEU A 40 10.45 -1.94 4.34
C LEU A 40 9.90 -2.21 5.74
N ASP A 41 9.57 -3.47 6.05
CA ASP A 41 8.79 -3.88 7.23
C ASP A 41 7.54 -3.01 7.45
N GLU A 42 6.80 -2.72 6.37
CA GLU A 42 5.62 -1.87 6.45
C GLU A 42 4.40 -2.67 6.92
N LYS A 43 3.84 -2.24 8.06
CA LYS A 43 2.73 -2.92 8.73
C LYS A 43 1.38 -2.55 8.14
N ASN A 44 1.26 -1.36 7.56
CA ASN A 44 0.04 -0.85 6.95
C ASN A 44 -0.09 -1.29 5.48
N ILE A 45 -0.31 -2.59 5.28
CA ILE A 45 -0.48 -3.21 3.95
C ILE A 45 -1.61 -2.55 3.16
N GLU A 46 -2.72 -2.22 3.80
CA GLU A 46 -3.87 -1.57 3.15
C GLU A 46 -3.51 -0.20 2.56
N LEU A 47 -2.62 0.56 3.21
CA LEU A 47 -2.16 1.85 2.68
C LEU A 47 -1.27 1.65 1.45
N ILE A 48 -0.34 0.70 1.50
CA ILE A 48 0.54 0.39 0.36
C ILE A 48 -0.28 -0.10 -0.83
N GLU A 49 -1.23 -0.99 -0.60
CA GLU A 49 -2.20 -1.44 -1.60
C GLU A 49 -2.91 -0.27 -2.28
N ARG A 50 -3.46 0.68 -1.50
CA ARG A 50 -4.12 1.87 -2.06
C ARG A 50 -3.18 2.74 -2.86
N ILE A 51 -1.95 2.94 -2.38
CA ILE A 51 -0.94 3.72 -3.10
C ILE A 51 -0.67 3.10 -4.47
N VAL A 52 -0.40 1.78 -4.50
CA VAL A 52 -0.09 1.06 -5.75
C VAL A 52 -1.29 1.07 -6.69
N HIS A 53 -2.49 0.78 -6.20
CA HIS A 53 -3.71 0.83 -7.00
C HIS A 53 -3.96 2.23 -7.60
N CYS A 54 -3.79 3.30 -6.81
CA CYS A 54 -4.09 4.66 -7.25
C CYS A 54 -3.03 5.25 -8.19
N LYS A 55 -1.75 4.90 -8.02
CA LYS A 55 -0.65 5.51 -8.78
C LYS A 55 -0.05 4.57 -9.84
N GLY A 56 -0.35 3.29 -9.76
CA GLY A 56 0.12 2.25 -10.65
C GLY A 56 1.55 1.80 -10.37
N TYR A 57 1.89 0.66 -10.97
CA TYR A 57 3.18 -0.02 -10.82
C TYR A 57 4.40 0.89 -11.04
N LYS A 58 4.52 1.49 -12.24
CA LYS A 58 5.74 2.22 -12.64
C LYS A 58 6.10 3.35 -11.66
N PHE A 59 5.12 4.12 -11.26
CA PHE A 59 5.32 5.22 -10.30
C PHE A 59 5.80 4.68 -8.96
N CYS A 60 5.10 3.68 -8.42
CA CYS A 60 5.42 3.13 -7.10
C CYS A 60 6.76 2.39 -7.09
N GLN A 61 7.11 1.70 -8.17
CA GLN A 61 8.40 1.03 -8.34
C GLN A 61 9.56 2.05 -8.33
N ASN A 62 9.40 3.20 -8.99
CA ASN A 62 10.41 4.26 -8.98
C ASN A 62 10.60 4.84 -7.57
N ILE A 63 9.51 5.12 -6.85
CA ILE A 63 9.58 5.61 -5.47
C ILE A 63 10.24 4.56 -4.56
N PHE A 64 9.91 3.28 -4.75
CA PHE A 64 10.53 2.19 -4.00
C PHE A 64 12.04 2.09 -4.26
N ASN A 65 12.47 2.14 -5.53
CA ASN A 65 13.89 2.13 -5.87
C ASN A 65 14.64 3.31 -5.24
N LEU A 66 14.10 4.53 -5.35
CA LEU A 66 14.67 5.72 -4.72
C LEU A 66 14.72 5.61 -3.19
N THR A 67 13.74 4.93 -2.59
CA THR A 67 13.75 4.64 -1.16
C THR A 67 14.93 3.74 -0.79
N LEU A 68 15.14 2.65 -1.54
CA LEU A 68 16.24 1.72 -1.28
C LEU A 68 17.60 2.41 -1.44
N GLU A 69 17.75 3.22 -2.48
CA GLU A 69 18.96 4.02 -2.71
C GLU A 69 19.22 4.98 -1.53
N LEU A 70 18.21 5.74 -1.08
CA LEU A 70 18.37 6.66 0.04
C LEU A 70 18.69 5.96 1.37
N LEU A 71 18.17 4.75 1.58
CA LEU A 71 18.48 3.95 2.77
C LEU A 71 19.93 3.44 2.76
N GLN A 72 20.56 3.30 1.59
CA GLN A 72 21.98 2.95 1.48
C GLN A 72 22.90 4.12 1.85
N TYR A 73 22.49 5.35 1.55
CA TYR A 73 23.26 6.56 1.86
C TYR A 73 23.18 7.02 3.32
N GLY A 74 22.36 6.36 4.14
CA GLY A 74 22.29 6.55 5.59
C GLY A 74 20.93 7.00 6.11
N ASP A 75 20.93 7.43 7.36
CA ASP A 75 19.69 7.67 8.10
C ASP A 75 18.98 8.96 7.69
N GLN A 76 17.65 8.87 7.60
CA GLN A 76 16.78 9.99 7.30
C GLN A 76 16.04 10.44 8.56
N TYR A 77 16.06 11.73 8.87
CA TYR A 77 15.48 12.26 10.11
C TYR A 77 14.27 13.16 9.85
N ARG A 78 13.24 13.00 10.68
CA ARG A 78 12.08 13.92 10.73
C ARG A 78 12.53 15.29 11.26
N LYS A 79 11.65 16.30 11.15
CA LYS A 79 11.93 17.67 11.64
C LYS A 79 12.15 17.73 13.16
N ASP A 80 11.56 16.79 13.89
CA ASP A 80 11.69 16.62 15.33
C ASP A 80 12.97 15.85 15.73
N GLY A 81 13.85 15.52 14.78
CA GLY A 81 15.09 14.80 15.02
C GLY A 81 14.94 13.28 15.17
N ILE A 82 13.72 12.74 15.04
CA ILE A 82 13.49 11.29 15.13
C ILE A 82 13.86 10.61 13.80
N LYS A 83 14.65 9.54 13.87
CA LYS A 83 14.99 8.69 12.72
C LYS A 83 13.73 8.11 12.09
N ARG A 84 13.61 8.22 10.76
CA ARG A 84 12.53 7.60 9.98
C ARG A 84 12.78 6.10 9.88
N THR A 85 11.72 5.33 9.99
CA THR A 85 11.70 3.92 9.56
C THR A 85 11.79 3.83 8.03
N PRO A 86 12.20 2.69 7.46
CA PRO A 86 12.20 2.48 6.00
C PRO A 86 10.86 2.83 5.34
N GLY A 87 9.74 2.35 5.89
CA GLY A 87 8.39 2.74 5.45
C GLY A 87 8.12 4.26 5.57
N GLY A 88 8.60 4.88 6.65
CA GLY A 88 8.51 6.34 6.83
C GLY A 88 9.31 7.13 5.79
N VAL A 89 10.45 6.61 5.32
CA VAL A 89 11.23 7.18 4.22
C VAL A 89 10.44 7.08 2.91
N PHE A 90 9.92 5.90 2.59
CA PHE A 90 9.08 5.66 1.41
C PHE A 90 7.89 6.63 1.35
N ILE A 91 7.12 6.74 2.44
CA ILE A 91 5.96 7.64 2.51
C ILE A 91 6.37 9.11 2.38
N ASN A 92 7.53 9.49 2.91
CA ASN A 92 8.04 10.86 2.79
C ASN A 92 8.42 11.20 1.33
N ILE A 93 9.10 10.29 0.63
CA ILE A 93 9.44 10.46 -0.79
C ILE A 93 8.16 10.50 -1.63
N LEU A 94 7.25 9.57 -1.40
CA LEU A 94 5.95 9.50 -2.07
C LEU A 94 5.19 10.83 -1.96
N LYS A 95 5.05 11.37 -0.75
CA LYS A 95 4.31 12.62 -0.51
C LYS A 95 4.95 13.84 -1.18
N LYS A 96 6.27 13.85 -1.39
CA LYS A 96 6.95 14.91 -2.15
C LYS A 96 6.66 14.86 -3.65
N ASN A 97 6.24 13.70 -4.16
CA ASN A 97 5.93 13.45 -5.56
C ASN A 97 4.41 13.43 -5.85
N LEU A 98 3.59 13.84 -4.87
CA LEU A 98 2.13 13.89 -4.99
C LEU A 98 1.62 15.27 -4.61
N ASN A 99 0.55 15.71 -5.26
CA ASN A 99 -0.16 16.91 -4.86
C ASN A 99 -1.10 16.64 -3.66
N LYS A 100 -1.57 17.70 -3.00
CA LYS A 100 -2.43 17.59 -1.81
C LYS A 100 -3.72 16.80 -2.07
N THR A 101 -4.30 16.93 -3.26
CA THR A 101 -5.53 16.24 -3.65
C THR A 101 -5.29 14.74 -3.77
N GLU A 102 -4.20 14.33 -4.41
CA GLU A 102 -3.80 12.92 -4.54
C GLU A 102 -3.52 12.28 -3.18
N ILE A 103 -2.79 12.98 -2.30
CA ILE A 103 -2.52 12.51 -0.94
C ILE A 103 -3.84 12.31 -0.19
N LYS A 104 -4.74 13.30 -0.24
CA LYS A 104 -6.05 13.21 0.43
C LYS A 104 -6.87 12.04 -0.13
N PHE A 105 -6.85 11.84 -1.44
CA PHE A 105 -7.53 10.74 -2.10
C PHE A 105 -7.04 9.39 -1.57
N ILE A 106 -5.73 9.12 -1.66
CA ILE A 106 -5.13 7.83 -1.23
C ILE A 106 -5.39 7.53 0.26
N TRP A 107 -5.30 8.55 1.13
CA TRP A 107 -5.49 8.36 2.57
C TRP A 107 -6.97 8.21 2.96
N ASN A 108 -7.90 8.83 2.24
CA ASN A 108 -9.33 8.78 2.54
C ASN A 108 -10.08 7.65 1.80
N GLU A 109 -9.46 7.02 0.81
CA GLU A 109 -10.09 5.96 -0.01
C GLU A 109 -10.55 4.75 0.84
N GLN A 110 -10.03 4.58 2.06
CA GLN A 110 -10.55 3.63 3.07
C GLN A 110 -12.06 3.76 3.33
N VAL A 111 -12.61 4.98 3.31
CA VAL A 111 -14.03 5.26 3.58
C VAL A 111 -14.90 4.89 2.38
N ARG A 112 -14.46 5.19 1.16
CA ARG A 112 -15.25 4.93 -0.06
C ARG A 112 -15.37 3.44 -0.39
N ILE A 113 -14.30 2.67 -0.23
CA ILE A 113 -14.32 1.23 -0.48
C ILE A 113 -15.28 0.54 0.50
N SER A 114 -15.24 0.94 1.77
CA SER A 114 -16.14 0.42 2.81
C SER A 114 -17.61 0.78 2.52
N LEU A 115 -17.89 1.99 2.03
CA LEU A 115 -19.24 2.41 1.63
C LEU A 115 -19.75 1.61 0.42
N ASN A 116 -18.94 1.49 -0.64
CA ASN A 116 -19.33 0.78 -1.86
C ASN A 116 -19.58 -0.71 -1.60
N LEU A 117 -18.76 -1.36 -0.77
CA LEU A 117 -19.00 -2.74 -0.35
C LEU A 117 -20.27 -2.87 0.49
N THR A 118 -20.58 -1.89 1.34
CA THR A 118 -21.81 -1.87 2.16
C THR A 118 -23.05 -1.69 1.30
N ILE A 119 -23.00 -0.78 0.32
CA ILE A 119 -24.08 -0.55 -0.65
C ILE A 119 -24.30 -1.82 -1.48
N PHE A 120 -23.24 -2.42 -2.03
CA PHE A 120 -23.34 -3.64 -2.83
C PHE A 120 -23.89 -4.84 -2.04
N ARG A 121 -23.49 -5.00 -0.77
CA ARG A 121 -24.06 -6.03 0.12
C ARG A 121 -25.54 -5.78 0.42
N THR A 122 -25.92 -4.52 0.65
CA THR A 122 -27.31 -4.13 0.89
C THR A 122 -28.18 -4.39 -0.34
N LEU A 123 -27.72 -4.02 -1.53
CA LEU A 123 -28.42 -4.25 -2.79
C LEU A 123 -28.61 -5.75 -3.08
N ASN A 124 -27.55 -6.56 -2.93
CA ASN A 124 -27.67 -8.00 -3.15
C ASN A 124 -28.60 -8.69 -2.14
N ARG A 125 -28.59 -8.25 -0.87
CA ARG A 125 -29.46 -8.80 0.18
C ARG A 125 -30.93 -8.45 -0.03
N ASN A 126 -31.23 -7.31 -0.65
CA ASN A 126 -32.59 -6.93 -1.03
C ASN A 126 -33.05 -7.72 -2.26
N ASN A 127 -32.20 -7.92 -3.27
CA ASN A 127 -32.51 -8.78 -4.40
C ASN A 127 -32.78 -10.24 -3.99
N THR A 128 -32.13 -10.77 -2.95
CA THR A 128 -32.41 -12.15 -2.49
C THR A 128 -33.74 -12.30 -1.75
N ARG A 129 -34.33 -11.20 -1.27
CA ARG A 129 -35.63 -11.19 -0.57
C ARG A 129 -36.81 -11.04 -1.53
N GLU A 130 -36.59 -10.55 -2.74
CA GLU A 130 -37.64 -10.41 -3.78
C GLU A 130 -37.82 -11.68 -4.62
N ILE A 131 -36.96 -12.70 -4.43
CA ILE A 131 -36.97 -13.97 -5.18
C ILE A 131 -37.44 -15.15 -4.29
N ASN A 132 -37.95 -14.88 -3.09
CA ASN A 132 -38.60 -15.87 -2.21
C ASN A 132 -40.00 -15.40 -1.84
#